data_AF-A0A0D1CWS2-F1
#
_entry.id   AF-A0A0D1CWS2-F1
#
_cell.length_a   1.000
_cell.length_b   1.000
_cell.length_c   1.000
_cell.angle_alpha   90.00
_cell.angle_beta   90.00
_cell.angle_gamma   90.00
#
_symmetry.space_group_name_H-M   'P 1'
#
loop_
_entity.id
_entity.type
_entity.pdbx_description
1 polymer ?
#
loop_
_entity_poly.entity_id
_entity_poly.type
_entity_poly.pdbx_seq_one_letter_code
_entity_poly.pdbx_strand_id
1 'polypeptide(L)'
;MSTLHDYPELENIPPAPPRSTLSRSSASQATLVPKWAAAIFSTFPLHTYPAAIVYSPTTTAPPVKPTLYVAPHLFRDGTLSWSDKDAHSSHTEFNADHTASHLTSPSGWSSSDPIALRWQMELLFRNVDFDVRFIDPSHNWGPAKSMPFLHLPPRFRSKTSSSLLSATEIPHLIDNYYPASRPELGEKDSSAWNDASTELEARSWQSLVNGRIMAGVLLAVLLSPQSTAYARTDSQPYLSALVSSYLNNSFFDQQLRRISALNPSASIASASASFSRSTSAFPCSAQPTTALPGWQVGFLSWIGATTASAASALSTADLDSRGGGDTPGAALASPSVDQGKVVADAVAGLRALASRTKAQLSQSPPETQFLLGARRPTSLDALAFSVIHTVLTLSATPQSQGKLASEPLAKLKHVLDQSPWLVSWSRQIWKQYIKDLDRT
;
A
#
# COMPACT_ATOMS: atom_id res chain seq x y z
N MET A 1 -2.71 47.30 -40.13
CA MET A 1 -3.55 46.12 -40.43
C MET A 1 -2.77 44.89 -40.01
N SER A 2 -3.22 44.17 -38.98
CA SER A 2 -2.55 42.97 -38.48
C SER A 2 -3.19 41.75 -39.11
N THR A 3 -2.45 41.01 -39.94
CA THR A 3 -2.88 39.71 -40.46
C THR A 3 -2.74 38.68 -39.34
N LEU A 4 -3.85 38.39 -38.66
CA LEU A 4 -3.96 37.17 -37.87
C LEU A 4 -3.80 35.98 -38.82
N HIS A 5 -2.71 35.23 -38.67
CA HIS A 5 -2.61 33.92 -39.30
C HIS A 5 -3.41 32.94 -38.45
N ASP A 6 -4.53 32.46 -38.99
CA ASP A 6 -5.26 31.35 -38.42
C ASP A 6 -4.34 30.14 -38.27
N TYR A 7 -4.38 29.52 -37.09
CA TYR A 7 -3.73 28.24 -36.86
C TYR A 7 -4.45 27.18 -37.70
N PRO A 8 -3.72 26.25 -38.36
CA PRO A 8 -4.35 25.19 -39.13
C PRO A 8 -5.26 24.35 -38.22
N GLU A 9 -6.49 24.12 -38.67
CA GLU A 9 -7.47 23.32 -37.94
C GLU A 9 -6.92 21.91 -37.65
N LEU A 10 -7.24 21.38 -36.47
CA LEU A 10 -6.67 20.13 -35.92
C LEU A 10 -6.82 18.91 -36.86
N GLU A 11 -7.82 18.94 -37.75
CA GLU A 11 -8.08 17.88 -38.74
C GLU A 11 -7.05 17.82 -39.88
N ASN A 12 -6.31 18.92 -40.13
CA ASN A 12 -5.25 18.97 -41.15
C ASN A 12 -3.88 18.49 -40.63
N ILE A 13 -3.77 18.10 -39.36
CA ILE A 13 -2.53 17.53 -38.82
C ILE A 13 -2.48 16.05 -39.24
N PRO A 14 -1.54 15.63 -40.11
CA PRO A 14 -1.45 14.23 -40.50
C PRO A 14 -1.19 13.36 -39.27
N PRO A 15 -1.80 12.17 -39.16
CA PRO A 15 -1.62 11.30 -38.00
C PRO A 15 -0.13 11.01 -37.83
N ALA A 16 0.38 11.26 -36.61
CA ALA A 16 1.80 11.08 -36.32
C ALA A 16 2.23 9.66 -36.72
N PRO A 17 3.34 9.50 -37.49
CA PRO A 17 3.79 8.19 -37.91
C PRO A 17 4.04 7.31 -36.66
N PRO A 18 3.73 6.01 -36.72
CA PRO A 18 3.78 5.14 -35.55
C PRO A 18 5.17 5.22 -34.92
N ARG A 19 5.23 5.75 -33.69
CA ARG A 19 6.48 5.82 -32.94
C ARG A 19 7.00 4.41 -32.74
N SER A 20 8.09 4.09 -33.42
CA SER A 20 8.83 2.84 -33.27
C SER A 20 9.42 2.78 -31.86
N THR A 21 8.67 2.17 -30.94
CA THR A 21 9.10 1.84 -29.58
C THR A 21 10.12 0.72 -29.63
N LEU A 22 11.34 1.06 -30.06
CA LEU A 22 12.51 0.19 -29.95
C LEU A 22 12.79 -0.06 -28.47
N SER A 23 12.29 -1.21 -27.99
CA SER A 23 12.53 -1.73 -26.66
C SER A 23 14.02 -1.69 -26.33
N ARG A 24 14.37 -0.96 -25.28
CA ARG A 24 15.75 -0.67 -24.88
C ARG A 24 16.32 -1.82 -24.04
N SER A 25 16.40 -3.02 -24.62
CA SER A 25 16.99 -4.20 -23.97
C SER A 25 18.39 -4.54 -24.52
N SER A 26 19.29 -4.90 -23.60
CA SER A 26 20.71 -5.26 -23.83
C SER A 26 21.65 -4.14 -24.33
N ALA A 27 22.69 -3.87 -23.55
CA ALA A 27 23.72 -2.87 -23.84
C ALA A 27 24.80 -3.35 -24.85
N SER A 28 24.44 -4.21 -25.80
CA SER A 28 25.38 -4.80 -26.78
C SER A 28 25.00 -4.56 -28.25
N GLN A 29 23.83 -3.98 -28.56
CA GLN A 29 23.43 -3.60 -29.93
C GLN A 29 23.53 -2.09 -30.22
N ALA A 30 24.25 -1.34 -29.38
CA ALA A 30 24.57 0.05 -29.64
C ALA A 30 25.70 0.18 -30.70
N THR A 31 25.33 0.06 -31.99
CA THR A 31 25.57 1.05 -33.07
C THR A 31 25.39 0.41 -34.46
N LEU A 32 24.16 0.44 -35.00
CA LEU A 32 23.93 0.34 -36.46
C LEU A 32 24.18 1.67 -37.18
N VAL A 33 24.28 2.77 -36.44
CA VAL A 33 24.62 4.11 -36.95
C VAL A 33 26.11 4.36 -36.72
N PRO A 34 26.93 4.54 -37.78
CA PRO A 34 28.32 4.95 -37.64
C PRO A 34 28.47 6.26 -36.87
N LYS A 35 29.53 6.41 -36.07
CA LYS A 35 29.77 7.61 -35.25
C LYS A 35 29.74 8.93 -36.05
N TRP A 36 30.17 8.90 -37.32
CA TRP A 36 30.11 10.07 -38.19
C TRP A 36 28.67 10.49 -38.54
N ALA A 37 27.77 9.53 -38.76
CA ALA A 37 26.37 9.82 -39.05
C ALA A 37 25.66 10.32 -37.77
N ALA A 38 25.96 9.71 -36.61
CA ALA A 38 25.47 10.22 -35.32
C ALA A 38 25.94 11.66 -35.05
N ALA A 39 27.18 12.02 -35.43
CA ALA A 39 27.68 13.39 -35.32
C ALA A 39 26.90 14.37 -36.22
N ILE A 40 26.63 14.01 -37.48
CA ILE A 40 25.82 14.84 -38.39
C ILE A 40 24.39 15.02 -37.85
N PHE A 41 23.73 13.97 -37.38
CA PHE A 41 22.37 14.11 -36.84
C PHE A 41 22.33 14.79 -35.46
N SER A 42 23.44 14.85 -34.72
CA SER A 42 23.52 15.57 -33.44
C SER A 42 23.45 17.10 -33.57
N THR A 43 23.62 17.66 -34.77
CA THR A 43 23.42 19.11 -35.02
C THR A 43 21.93 19.48 -35.19
N PHE A 44 21.02 18.50 -35.14
CA PHE A 44 19.58 18.73 -35.07
C PHE A 44 19.08 18.43 -33.64
N PRO A 45 18.23 19.28 -33.05
CA PRO A 45 17.53 20.42 -33.66
C PRO A 45 18.38 21.69 -33.81
N LEU A 46 18.14 22.45 -34.89
CA LEU A 46 18.81 23.72 -35.18
C LEU A 46 18.55 24.81 -34.12
N HIS A 47 17.43 24.70 -33.39
CA HIS A 47 17.10 25.56 -32.26
C HIS A 47 16.68 24.72 -31.06
N THR A 48 17.41 24.86 -29.96
CA THR A 48 17.00 24.35 -28.64
C THR A 48 16.34 25.49 -27.86
N TYR A 49 15.02 25.42 -27.70
CA TYR A 49 14.32 26.30 -26.77
C TYR A 49 14.70 25.95 -25.32
N PRO A 50 14.68 26.92 -24.39
CA PRO A 50 14.83 26.61 -22.97
C PRO A 50 13.73 25.65 -22.51
N ALA A 51 14.00 24.89 -21.44
CA ALA A 51 13.01 23.99 -20.86
C ALA A 51 11.72 24.78 -20.53
N ALA A 52 10.57 24.27 -20.97
CA ALA A 52 9.28 24.94 -20.78
C ALA A 52 9.02 25.15 -19.29
N ILE A 53 8.72 26.40 -18.91
CA ILE A 53 8.36 26.75 -17.54
C ILE A 53 6.98 26.16 -17.27
N VAL A 54 6.93 25.13 -16.41
CA VAL A 54 5.68 24.46 -16.04
C VAL A 54 4.91 25.34 -15.06
N TYR A 55 4.04 26.20 -15.61
CA TYR A 55 3.03 26.90 -14.83
C TYR A 55 1.91 25.94 -14.43
N SER A 56 2.15 25.18 -13.37
CA SER A 56 1.12 24.41 -12.67
C SER A 56 0.87 25.06 -11.31
N PRO A 57 -0.33 25.63 -11.07
CA PRO A 57 -0.64 26.30 -9.80
C PRO A 57 -0.65 25.36 -8.60
N THR A 58 -0.65 24.04 -8.83
CA THR A 58 -0.74 22.98 -7.83
C THR A 58 0.52 22.12 -7.70
N THR A 59 1.54 22.32 -8.55
CA THR A 59 2.78 21.53 -8.46
C THR A 59 3.59 21.97 -7.24
N THR A 60 3.38 21.27 -6.11
CA THR A 60 4.28 21.35 -4.97
C THR A 60 5.70 21.03 -5.45
N ALA A 61 6.68 21.83 -5.06
CA ALA A 61 8.10 21.58 -5.32
C ALA A 61 8.46 20.10 -5.04
N PRO A 62 9.41 19.51 -5.80
CA PRO A 62 9.83 18.13 -5.58
C PRO A 62 10.18 17.94 -4.09
N PRO A 63 9.75 16.83 -3.47
CA PRO A 63 9.85 16.69 -2.02
C PRO A 63 11.32 16.78 -1.59
N VAL A 64 11.56 17.42 -0.44
CA VAL A 64 12.90 17.60 0.14
C VAL A 64 13.28 16.38 0.99
N LYS A 65 12.29 15.82 1.68
CA LYS A 65 12.36 14.59 2.48
C LYS A 65 11.63 13.45 1.77
N PRO A 66 11.86 12.17 2.12
CA PRO A 66 10.98 11.08 1.70
C PRO A 66 9.54 11.38 2.11
N THR A 67 8.59 11.30 1.18
CA THR A 67 7.16 11.53 1.46
C THR A 67 6.40 10.22 1.33
N LEU A 68 5.84 9.72 2.43
CA LEU A 68 5.00 8.53 2.44
C LEU A 68 3.55 8.92 2.15
N TYR A 69 2.98 8.34 1.11
CA TYR A 69 1.58 8.51 0.75
C TYR A 69 0.73 7.38 1.32
N VAL A 70 -0.32 7.76 2.06
CA VAL A 70 -1.13 6.84 2.89
C VAL A 70 -2.62 7.19 2.83
N ALA A 71 -3.49 6.25 3.22
CA ALA A 71 -4.92 6.52 3.37
C ALA A 71 -5.18 7.53 4.51
N PRO A 72 -6.24 8.38 4.43
CA PRO A 72 -6.53 9.41 5.42
C PRO A 72 -6.58 8.91 6.86
N HIS A 73 -6.24 9.78 7.82
CA HIS A 73 -6.51 9.52 9.22
C HIS A 73 -8.01 9.40 9.45
N LEU A 74 -8.38 8.53 10.39
CA LEU A 74 -9.74 8.29 10.82
C LEU A 74 -9.95 8.90 12.20
N PHE A 75 -10.73 9.96 12.28
CA PHE A 75 -11.11 10.59 13.53
C PHE A 75 -12.10 9.74 14.33
N ARG A 76 -12.19 10.01 15.64
CA ARG A 76 -13.08 9.27 16.55
C ARG A 76 -14.57 9.45 16.27
N ASP A 77 -14.96 10.53 15.60
CA ASP A 77 -16.33 10.75 15.14
C ASP A 77 -16.69 9.93 13.89
N GLY A 78 -15.70 9.31 13.24
CA GLY A 78 -15.84 8.58 11.98
C GLY A 78 -15.62 9.42 10.73
N THR A 79 -15.22 10.70 10.86
CA THR A 79 -14.78 11.52 9.73
C THR A 79 -13.33 11.18 9.34
N LEU A 80 -12.94 11.56 8.13
CA LEU A 80 -11.60 11.36 7.60
C LEU A 80 -10.82 12.68 7.61
N SER A 81 -9.49 12.64 7.70
CA SER A 81 -8.63 13.81 7.52
C SER A 81 -8.53 14.18 6.03
N TRP A 82 -9.46 14.99 5.52
CA TRP A 82 -9.37 15.53 4.17
C TRP A 82 -8.24 16.57 4.11
N SER A 83 -7.45 16.53 3.04
CA SER A 83 -6.51 17.62 2.74
C SER A 83 -7.29 18.75 2.09
N ASP A 84 -7.66 19.75 2.89
CA ASP A 84 -8.67 20.79 2.58
C ASP A 84 -8.23 21.83 1.52
N LYS A 85 -7.42 21.43 0.54
CA LYS A 85 -6.82 22.30 -0.48
C LYS A 85 -7.78 22.72 -1.59
N ASP A 86 -8.91 22.03 -1.72
CA ASP A 86 -9.93 22.33 -2.74
C ASP A 86 -11.08 23.19 -2.17
N ALA A 87 -11.09 23.43 -0.84
CA ALA A 87 -12.01 24.36 -0.20
C ALA A 87 -11.44 25.79 -0.23
N HIS A 88 -12.09 26.65 -1.03
CA HIS A 88 -11.91 28.11 -1.08
C HIS A 88 -10.68 28.68 -1.81
N SER A 89 -10.61 28.48 -3.13
CA SER A 89 -9.96 29.45 -4.03
C SER A 89 -10.89 30.61 -4.44
N SER A 90 -11.75 31.08 -3.54
CA SER A 90 -12.72 32.16 -3.77
C SER A 90 -12.29 33.43 -3.02
N HIS A 91 -11.65 34.35 -3.74
CA HIS A 91 -11.28 35.70 -3.31
C HIS A 91 -10.36 35.85 -2.08
N THR A 92 -9.06 36.05 -2.34
CA THR A 92 -8.30 37.13 -1.68
C THR A 92 -7.15 37.57 -2.59
N GLU A 93 -6.81 38.85 -2.53
CA GLU A 93 -6.00 39.52 -3.56
C GLU A 93 -4.49 39.27 -3.42
N PHE A 94 -3.77 39.56 -4.51
CA PHE A 94 -2.32 39.57 -4.59
C PHE A 94 -1.66 40.29 -3.39
N ASN A 95 -1.00 39.54 -2.52
CA ASN A 95 0.15 40.04 -1.78
C ASN A 95 1.26 38.98 -1.85
N ALA A 96 2.21 39.21 -2.74
CA ALA A 96 3.33 38.31 -2.98
C ALA A 96 4.45 38.61 -1.98
N ASP A 97 4.41 37.94 -0.83
CA ASP A 97 5.56 37.85 0.08
C ASP A 97 5.92 36.39 0.36
N HIS A 98 7.19 36.06 0.16
CA HIS A 98 7.68 34.68 0.12
C HIS A 98 7.91 34.08 1.52
N THR A 99 6.83 33.88 2.30
CA THR A 99 6.89 32.99 3.46
C THR A 99 6.64 31.54 3.02
N ALA A 100 7.62 30.67 3.29
CA ALA A 100 7.58 29.28 2.85
C ALA A 100 6.30 28.59 3.36
N SER A 101 5.63 27.86 2.46
CA SER A 101 4.38 27.17 2.75
C SER A 101 4.57 26.07 3.79
N HIS A 102 4.42 26.45 5.06
CA HIS A 102 4.02 25.53 6.12
C HIS A 102 2.66 24.95 5.75
N LEU A 103 2.71 23.83 5.04
CA LEU A 103 1.57 22.93 4.88
C LEU A 103 1.11 22.61 6.29
N THR A 104 -0.05 23.14 6.67
CA THR A 104 -0.71 22.78 7.92
C THR A 104 -0.92 21.27 7.89
N SER A 105 -0.17 20.55 8.72
CA SER A 105 -0.33 19.11 8.89
C SER A 105 -1.81 18.85 9.22
N PRO A 106 -2.56 18.14 8.37
CA PRO A 106 -3.95 17.82 8.69
C PRO A 106 -3.97 17.05 10.01
N SER A 107 -4.97 17.35 10.85
CA SER A 107 -5.04 16.80 12.19
C SER A 107 -5.08 15.27 12.16
N GLY A 108 -4.14 14.64 12.87
CA GLY A 108 -4.01 13.19 12.98
C GLY A 108 -2.91 12.61 12.09
N TRP A 109 -1.92 11.97 12.72
CA TRP A 109 -0.77 11.39 12.03
C TRP A 109 -1.01 9.96 11.48
N SER A 110 -1.85 9.14 12.13
CA SER A 110 -2.00 7.72 11.79
C SER A 110 -2.94 7.46 10.61
N SER A 111 -2.51 6.64 9.64
CA SER A 111 -3.35 6.19 8.54
C SER A 111 -4.45 5.21 9.00
N SER A 112 -5.59 5.22 8.32
CA SER A 112 -6.66 4.23 8.49
C SER A 112 -6.33 2.83 7.94
N ASP A 113 -5.49 2.74 6.90
CA ASP A 113 -5.04 1.45 6.33
C ASP A 113 -3.99 0.83 7.27
N PRO A 114 -4.22 -0.37 7.84
CA PRO A 114 -3.27 -1.01 8.77
C PRO A 114 -1.92 -1.35 8.11
N ILE A 115 -1.83 -1.47 6.79
CA ILE A 115 -0.56 -1.67 6.07
C ILE A 115 0.16 -0.34 5.87
N ALA A 116 -0.57 0.75 5.64
CA ALA A 116 0.02 2.09 5.59
C ALA A 116 0.55 2.52 6.97
N LEU A 117 -0.25 2.31 8.02
CA LEU A 117 0.13 2.57 9.41
C LEU A 117 1.32 1.71 9.85
N ARG A 118 1.42 0.45 9.41
CA ARG A 118 2.62 -0.37 9.63
C ARG A 118 3.87 0.34 9.10
N TRP A 119 3.84 0.83 7.85
CA TRP A 119 5.00 1.49 7.25
C TRP A 119 5.32 2.85 7.88
N GLN A 120 4.31 3.61 8.31
CA GLN A 120 4.53 4.80 9.14
C GLN A 120 5.30 4.46 10.42
N MET A 121 4.89 3.41 11.14
CA MET A 121 5.57 2.97 12.36
C MET A 121 6.95 2.38 12.10
N GLU A 122 7.13 1.61 11.01
CA GLU A 122 8.43 0.99 10.68
C GLU A 122 9.48 2.05 10.29
N LEU A 123 9.08 3.14 9.63
CA LEU A 123 9.95 4.31 9.38
C LEU A 123 10.25 5.09 10.66
N LEU A 124 9.24 5.32 11.51
CA LEU A 124 9.38 6.02 12.80
C LEU A 124 10.34 5.25 13.74
N PHE A 125 10.17 3.94 13.89
CA PHE A 125 11.02 3.08 14.71
C PHE A 125 12.50 3.05 14.29
N ARG A 126 12.79 3.35 13.01
CA ARG A 126 14.16 3.49 12.50
C ARG A 126 14.65 4.95 12.50
N ASN A 127 13.89 5.86 13.10
CA ASN A 127 14.15 7.30 13.17
C ASN A 127 14.39 7.95 11.79
N VAL A 128 13.65 7.49 10.77
CA VAL A 128 13.70 8.11 9.45
C VAL A 128 12.98 9.46 9.51
N ASP A 129 13.60 10.51 8.98
CA ASP A 129 12.96 11.81 8.78
C ASP A 129 12.14 11.77 7.48
N PHE A 130 10.81 11.64 7.60
CA PHE A 130 9.87 11.52 6.47
C PHE A 130 8.60 12.35 6.68
N ASP A 131 8.03 12.83 5.59
CA ASP A 131 6.74 13.54 5.57
C ASP A 131 5.60 12.54 5.30
N VAL A 132 4.43 12.75 5.90
CA VAL A 132 3.20 11.99 5.58
C VAL A 132 2.32 12.86 4.68
N ARG A 133 1.76 12.28 3.61
CA ARG A 133 0.68 12.89 2.83
C ARG A 133 -0.49 11.93 2.68
N PHE A 134 -1.69 12.42 3.01
CA PHE A 134 -2.92 11.66 2.83
C PHE A 134 -3.40 11.77 1.37
N ILE A 135 -3.77 10.64 0.77
CA ILE A 135 -4.45 10.56 -0.52
C ILE A 135 -5.72 9.74 -0.32
N ASP A 136 -6.83 10.20 -0.91
CA ASP A 136 -8.05 9.40 -1.02
C ASP A 136 -7.74 8.04 -1.71
N PRO A 137 -8.03 6.89 -1.07
CA PRO A 137 -7.77 5.58 -1.63
C PRO A 137 -8.42 5.33 -3.00
N SER A 138 -9.55 5.98 -3.30
CA SER A 138 -10.21 5.87 -4.60
C SER A 138 -9.40 6.55 -5.73
N HIS A 139 -8.68 7.62 -5.40
CA HIS A 139 -7.84 8.40 -6.32
C HIS A 139 -6.36 7.94 -6.31
N ASN A 140 -6.09 6.68 -5.93
CA ASN A 140 -4.72 6.19 -5.81
C ASN A 140 -3.99 6.06 -7.18
N TRP A 141 -3.04 6.96 -7.42
CA TRP A 141 -2.12 6.95 -8.57
C TRP A 141 -0.77 6.28 -8.27
N GLY A 142 -0.62 5.63 -7.11
CA GLY A 142 0.62 4.98 -6.68
C GLY A 142 1.10 3.83 -7.57
N PRO A 143 2.40 3.50 -7.52
CA PRO A 143 2.95 2.33 -8.21
C PRO A 143 2.22 1.03 -7.80
N ALA A 144 2.05 0.13 -8.78
CA ALA A 144 1.21 -1.07 -8.67
C ALA A 144 -0.25 -0.81 -8.22
N LYS A 145 -0.78 0.41 -8.43
CA LYS A 145 -2.13 0.86 -8.02
C LYS A 145 -2.40 0.66 -6.51
N SER A 146 -1.35 0.52 -5.70
CA SER A 146 -1.45 0.09 -4.30
C SER A 146 -0.98 1.19 -3.33
N MET A 147 -1.48 1.14 -2.09
CA MET A 147 -0.99 1.96 -0.99
C MET A 147 -0.43 1.08 0.15
N PRO A 148 0.52 1.60 0.95
CA PRO A 148 1.19 2.91 0.78
C PRO A 148 2.27 2.88 -0.32
N PHE A 149 2.76 4.06 -0.69
CA PHE A 149 3.94 4.20 -1.54
C PHE A 149 4.80 5.39 -1.06
N LEU A 150 6.10 5.34 -1.36
CA LEU A 150 7.08 6.32 -0.89
C LEU A 150 7.65 7.12 -2.07
N HIS A 151 7.57 8.44 -2.00
CA HIS A 151 8.19 9.35 -2.97
C HIS A 151 9.52 9.85 -2.43
N LEU A 152 10.60 9.47 -3.10
CA LEU A 152 11.95 9.85 -2.73
C LEU A 152 12.32 11.24 -3.26
N PRO A 153 13.03 12.06 -2.46
CA PRO A 153 13.56 13.34 -2.92
C PRO A 153 14.64 13.11 -3.99
N PRO A 154 14.89 14.09 -4.90
CA PRO A 154 15.78 13.92 -6.05
C PRO A 154 17.18 13.38 -5.73
N ARG A 155 17.71 13.63 -4.52
CA ARG A 155 19.01 13.12 -4.04
C ARG A 155 19.17 11.59 -4.08
N PHE A 156 18.09 10.81 -4.07
CA PHE A 156 18.16 9.34 -4.17
C PHE A 156 18.15 8.80 -5.62
N ARG A 157 17.83 9.65 -6.61
CA ARG A 157 17.64 9.23 -8.03
C ARG A 157 18.93 8.82 -8.74
N SER A 158 20.10 8.94 -8.09
CA SER A 158 21.39 8.53 -8.69
C SER A 158 21.56 7.01 -8.81
N LYS A 159 20.77 6.22 -8.06
CA LYS A 159 20.82 4.75 -8.06
C LYS A 159 19.49 4.07 -8.46
N THR A 160 18.34 4.71 -8.24
CA THR A 160 17.03 4.15 -8.61
C THR A 160 16.42 4.92 -9.79
N SER A 161 15.93 4.19 -10.80
CA SER A 161 15.28 4.76 -11.98
C SER A 161 13.92 5.40 -11.68
N SER A 162 13.23 4.94 -10.63
CA SER A 162 11.97 5.49 -10.15
C SER A 162 12.17 6.46 -8.97
N SER A 163 11.37 7.53 -8.94
CA SER A 163 11.25 8.42 -7.79
C SER A 163 10.13 7.98 -6.83
N LEU A 164 9.28 7.05 -7.25
CA LEU A 164 8.17 6.48 -6.50
C LEU A 164 8.47 5.00 -6.25
N LEU A 165 8.34 4.55 -5.01
CA LEU A 165 8.55 3.17 -4.58
C LEU A 165 7.26 2.58 -4.03
N SER A 166 6.92 1.39 -4.52
CA SER A 166 5.80 0.58 -4.04
C SER A 166 6.06 -0.01 -2.65
N ALA A 167 4.98 -0.40 -1.95
CA ALA A 167 5.06 -1.06 -0.64
C ALA A 167 5.99 -2.29 -0.58
N THR A 168 6.23 -2.96 -1.71
CA THR A 168 7.14 -4.11 -1.82
C THR A 168 8.61 -3.72 -1.96
N GLU A 169 8.90 -2.50 -2.42
CA GLU A 169 10.26 -1.97 -2.58
C GLU A 169 10.72 -1.18 -1.33
N ILE A 170 9.78 -0.65 -0.54
CA ILE A 170 10.07 0.01 0.74
C ILE A 170 10.99 -0.81 1.66
N PRO A 171 10.77 -2.10 1.97
CA PRO A 171 11.68 -2.85 2.86
C PRO A 171 13.11 -2.88 2.32
N HIS A 172 13.29 -3.13 1.03
CA HIS A 172 14.60 -3.13 0.39
C HIS A 172 15.27 -1.75 0.43
N LEU A 173 14.52 -0.65 0.27
CA LEU A 173 15.09 0.69 0.49
C LEU A 173 15.55 0.86 1.94
N ILE A 174 14.66 0.60 2.89
CA ILE A 174 14.93 0.89 4.30
C ILE A 174 16.10 0.03 4.79
N ASP A 175 16.17 -1.25 4.44
CA ASP A 175 17.27 -2.13 4.86
C ASP A 175 18.63 -1.76 4.23
N ASN A 176 18.66 -1.05 3.08
CA ASN A 176 19.91 -0.59 2.47
C ASN A 176 20.33 0.83 2.89
N TYR A 177 19.38 1.78 3.02
CA TYR A 177 19.68 3.20 3.29
C TYR A 177 19.50 3.59 4.76
N TYR A 178 18.67 2.85 5.50
CA TYR A 178 18.37 3.04 6.91
C TYR A 178 18.48 1.68 7.66
N PRO A 179 19.63 0.97 7.53
CA PRO A 179 19.80 -0.32 8.17
C PRO A 179 19.77 -0.14 9.69
N ALA A 180 19.20 -1.12 10.39
CA ALA A 180 19.06 -1.06 11.84
C ALA A 180 20.41 -1.22 12.59
N SER A 181 21.44 -1.69 11.90
CA SER A 181 22.85 -1.75 12.33
C SER A 181 23.72 -1.28 11.16
N ARG A 182 24.79 -0.54 11.42
CA ARG A 182 25.73 -0.09 10.36
C ARG A 182 27.00 -0.94 10.38
N PRO A 183 27.09 -2.03 9.59
CA PRO A 183 28.26 -2.90 9.59
C PRO A 183 29.56 -2.17 9.20
N GLU A 184 29.46 -1.13 8.37
CA GLU A 184 30.61 -0.27 8.00
C GLU A 184 31.22 0.50 9.19
N LEU A 185 30.47 0.73 10.27
CA LEU A 185 30.98 1.33 11.51
C LEU A 185 31.57 0.28 12.48
N GLY A 186 31.64 -1.00 12.08
CA GLY A 186 32.01 -2.10 12.97
C GLY A 186 30.91 -2.46 13.97
N GLU A 187 29.70 -1.89 13.82
CA GLU A 187 28.53 -2.30 14.58
C GLU A 187 28.12 -3.70 14.12
N LYS A 188 28.50 -4.72 14.90
CA LYS A 188 28.07 -6.10 14.67
C LYS A 188 26.55 -6.13 14.59
N ASP A 189 26.01 -6.88 13.63
CA ASP A 189 24.58 -7.17 13.51
C ASP A 189 24.09 -7.94 14.75
N SER A 190 23.84 -7.19 15.82
CA SER A 190 23.07 -7.67 16.96
C SER A 190 21.63 -7.83 16.49
N SER A 191 21.23 -9.09 16.32
CA SER A 191 19.83 -9.47 16.22
C SER A 191 19.04 -8.73 17.29
N ALA A 192 17.83 -8.25 16.96
CA ALA A 192 17.00 -7.53 17.93
C ALA A 192 16.67 -8.41 19.16
N TRP A 193 16.79 -9.73 19.00
CA TRP A 193 16.61 -10.76 20.01
C TRP A 193 17.95 -11.38 20.44
N ASN A 194 17.99 -11.89 21.67
CA ASN A 194 19.17 -12.58 22.22
C ASN A 194 19.40 -13.94 21.56
N ASP A 195 18.32 -14.67 21.25
CA ASP A 195 18.36 -16.07 20.84
C ASP A 195 17.91 -16.23 19.38
N ALA A 196 18.68 -16.94 18.56
CA ALA A 196 18.35 -17.21 17.16
C ALA A 196 17.01 -17.97 16.99
N SER A 197 16.62 -18.79 17.98
CA SER A 197 15.31 -19.45 18.02
C SER A 197 14.17 -18.44 18.10
N THR A 198 14.30 -17.39 18.93
CA THR A 198 13.28 -16.34 19.08
C THR A 198 13.19 -15.44 17.84
N GLU A 199 14.28 -15.27 17.08
CA GLU A 199 14.22 -14.58 15.77
C GLU A 199 13.41 -15.40 14.75
N LEU A 200 13.65 -16.71 14.66
CA LEU A 200 12.85 -17.59 13.79
C LEU A 200 11.38 -17.63 14.23
N GLU A 201 11.12 -17.63 15.54
CA GLU A 201 9.77 -17.50 16.09
C GLU A 201 9.14 -16.17 15.64
N ALA A 202 9.86 -15.05 15.77
CA ALA A 202 9.42 -13.72 15.37
C ALA A 202 9.06 -13.65 13.88
N ARG A 203 9.86 -14.27 12.99
CA ARG A 203 9.54 -14.38 11.55
C ARG A 203 8.25 -15.15 11.30
N SER A 204 7.98 -16.22 12.06
CA SER A 204 6.74 -16.99 11.94
C SER A 204 5.52 -16.18 12.40
N TRP A 205 5.64 -15.43 13.51
CA TRP A 205 4.62 -14.48 13.97
C TRP A 205 4.41 -13.35 12.96
N GLN A 206 5.49 -12.82 12.38
CA GLN A 206 5.42 -11.78 11.35
C GLN A 206 4.62 -12.25 10.13
N SER A 207 4.86 -13.48 9.67
CA SER A 207 4.08 -14.08 8.57
C SER A 207 2.61 -14.30 8.95
N LEU A 208 2.31 -14.70 10.18
CA LEU A 208 0.95 -14.94 10.66
C LEU A 208 0.16 -13.63 10.81
N VAL A 209 0.79 -12.58 11.35
CA VAL A 209 0.20 -11.24 11.52
C VAL A 209 0.01 -10.57 10.16
N ASN A 210 1.04 -10.54 9.32
CA ASN A 210 1.00 -9.90 8.00
C ASN A 210 0.08 -10.62 7.00
N GLY A 211 -0.15 -11.93 7.17
CA GLY A 211 -1.09 -12.71 6.37
C GLY A 211 -2.50 -12.73 6.98
N ARG A 212 -2.79 -13.76 7.79
CA ARG A 212 -4.16 -14.09 8.23
C ARG A 212 -4.81 -12.99 9.07
N ILE A 213 -4.08 -12.40 10.02
CA ILE A 213 -4.67 -11.35 10.89
C ILE A 213 -4.90 -10.08 10.06
N MET A 214 -3.92 -9.64 9.27
CA MET A 214 -4.05 -8.49 8.38
C MET A 214 -5.23 -8.63 7.41
N ALA A 215 -5.42 -9.82 6.82
CA ALA A 215 -6.57 -10.10 5.95
C ALA A 215 -7.92 -9.88 6.68
N GLY A 216 -8.03 -10.31 7.94
CA GLY A 216 -9.21 -10.08 8.77
C GLY A 216 -9.44 -8.62 9.15
N VAL A 217 -8.37 -7.86 9.44
CA VAL A 217 -8.48 -6.42 9.72
C VAL A 217 -8.86 -5.64 8.45
N LEU A 218 -8.24 -5.92 7.29
CA LEU A 218 -8.62 -5.31 6.02
C LEU A 218 -10.07 -5.60 5.64
N LEU A 219 -10.54 -6.83 5.88
CA LEU A 219 -11.95 -7.17 5.70
C LEU A 219 -12.87 -6.38 6.67
N ALA A 220 -12.44 -6.19 7.92
CA ALA A 220 -13.16 -5.37 8.90
C ALA A 220 -13.19 -3.88 8.53
N VAL A 221 -12.10 -3.33 7.95
CA VAL A 221 -12.04 -1.96 7.39
C VAL A 221 -13.00 -1.82 6.20
N LEU A 222 -12.93 -2.75 5.24
CA LEU A 222 -13.75 -2.75 4.02
C LEU A 222 -15.26 -2.84 4.33
N LEU A 223 -15.63 -3.69 5.29
CA LEU A 223 -17.00 -3.84 5.78
C LEU A 223 -17.40 -2.84 6.87
N SER A 224 -16.53 -1.91 7.25
CA SER A 224 -16.88 -0.84 8.19
C SER A 224 -17.71 0.24 7.48
N PRO A 225 -18.64 0.94 8.17
CA PRO A 225 -19.37 2.07 7.57
C PRO A 225 -18.47 3.19 7.03
N GLN A 226 -17.20 3.24 7.44
CA GLN A 226 -16.25 4.25 6.99
C GLN A 226 -15.77 4.03 5.56
N SER A 227 -15.91 2.81 5.00
CA SER A 227 -15.64 2.60 3.58
C SER A 227 -16.61 3.39 2.69
N THR A 228 -17.79 3.75 3.20
CA THR A 228 -18.72 4.66 2.50
C THR A 228 -18.26 6.13 2.56
N ALA A 229 -17.37 6.50 3.49
CA ALA A 229 -16.79 7.84 3.53
C ALA A 229 -15.80 8.08 2.37
N TYR A 230 -15.14 7.03 1.87
CA TYR A 230 -14.39 7.08 0.60
C TYR A 230 -15.31 7.13 -0.63
N ALA A 231 -16.52 6.55 -0.52
CA ALA A 231 -17.51 6.54 -1.59
C ALA A 231 -18.38 7.82 -1.67
N ARG A 232 -18.03 8.87 -0.91
CA ARG A 232 -18.88 10.06 -0.75
C ARG A 232 -18.82 10.99 -1.96
N THR A 233 -19.80 10.87 -2.85
CA THR A 233 -19.92 11.68 -4.08
C THR A 233 -20.84 12.90 -3.95
N ASP A 234 -21.27 13.27 -2.74
CA ASP A 234 -22.40 14.18 -2.45
C ASP A 234 -22.39 15.56 -3.15
N SER A 235 -21.24 16.03 -3.65
CA SER A 235 -21.08 17.32 -4.34
C SER A 235 -20.45 17.24 -5.75
N GLN A 236 -20.21 16.05 -6.30
CA GLN A 236 -19.52 15.90 -7.57
C GLN A 236 -20.47 15.97 -8.79
N PRO A 237 -20.10 16.66 -9.89
CA PRO A 237 -20.88 16.62 -11.13
C PRO A 237 -20.97 15.20 -11.71
N TYR A 238 -21.99 14.97 -12.54
CA TYR A 238 -22.40 13.62 -12.99
C TYR A 238 -21.26 12.74 -13.54
N LEU A 239 -20.40 13.30 -14.41
CA LEU A 239 -19.27 12.55 -14.98
C LEU A 239 -18.22 12.16 -13.93
N SER A 240 -17.90 13.05 -13.00
CA SER A 240 -17.01 12.71 -11.87
C SER A 240 -17.67 11.71 -10.92
N ALA A 241 -18.98 11.77 -10.68
CA ALA A 241 -19.67 10.75 -9.89
C ALA A 241 -19.57 9.35 -10.55
N LEU A 242 -19.70 9.26 -11.88
CA LEU A 242 -19.47 8.01 -12.62
C LEU A 242 -18.01 7.54 -12.49
N VAL A 243 -17.02 8.41 -12.72
CA VAL A 243 -15.59 8.06 -12.58
C VAL A 243 -15.27 7.61 -11.15
N SER A 244 -15.71 8.36 -10.13
CA SER A 244 -15.54 8.02 -8.72
C SER A 244 -16.20 6.69 -8.37
N SER A 245 -17.39 6.37 -8.90
CA SER A 245 -18.00 5.05 -8.68
C SER A 245 -17.19 3.90 -9.31
N TYR A 246 -16.62 4.11 -10.50
CA TYR A 246 -15.75 3.13 -11.16
C TYR A 246 -14.43 2.93 -10.38
N LEU A 247 -13.80 4.03 -9.94
CA LEU A 247 -12.59 4.01 -9.13
C LEU A 247 -12.81 3.31 -7.78
N ASN A 248 -13.95 3.58 -7.12
CA ASN A 248 -14.34 2.89 -5.89
C ASN A 248 -14.53 1.38 -6.10
N ASN A 249 -15.23 0.96 -7.16
CA ASN A 249 -15.37 -0.46 -7.49
C ASN A 249 -14.01 -1.14 -7.75
N SER A 250 -13.14 -0.49 -8.53
CA SER A 250 -11.77 -0.93 -8.78
C SER A 250 -10.95 -1.06 -7.48
N PHE A 251 -11.07 -0.10 -6.57
CA PHE A 251 -10.45 -0.16 -5.25
C PHE A 251 -10.97 -1.34 -4.41
N PHE A 252 -12.30 -1.55 -4.34
CA PHE A 252 -12.87 -2.69 -3.62
C PHE A 252 -12.41 -4.03 -4.19
N ASP A 253 -12.40 -4.20 -5.51
CA ASP A 253 -11.89 -5.40 -6.17
C ASP A 253 -10.40 -5.64 -5.85
N GLN A 254 -9.57 -4.60 -5.87
CA GLN A 254 -8.16 -4.68 -5.49
C GLN A 254 -7.98 -5.09 -4.02
N GLN A 255 -8.76 -4.54 -3.08
CA GLN A 255 -8.71 -4.95 -1.68
C GLN A 255 -9.19 -6.40 -1.49
N LEU A 256 -10.21 -6.86 -2.22
CA LEU A 256 -10.65 -8.26 -2.17
C LEU A 256 -9.58 -9.22 -2.73
N ARG A 257 -8.90 -8.86 -3.84
CA ARG A 257 -7.71 -9.59 -4.34
C ARG A 257 -6.58 -9.60 -3.32
N ARG A 258 -6.36 -8.49 -2.59
CA ARG A 258 -5.35 -8.39 -1.52
C ARG A 258 -5.70 -9.31 -0.35
N ILE A 259 -6.95 -9.30 0.12
CA ILE A 259 -7.44 -10.16 1.21
C ILE A 259 -7.33 -11.65 0.82
N SER A 260 -7.69 -12.03 -0.42
CA SER A 260 -7.58 -13.41 -0.89
C SER A 260 -6.13 -13.88 -1.05
N ALA A 261 -5.22 -13.00 -1.47
CA ALA A 261 -3.78 -13.28 -1.52
C ALA A 261 -3.14 -13.44 -0.12
N LEU A 262 -3.62 -12.68 0.87
CA LEU A 262 -3.16 -12.76 2.27
C LEU A 262 -3.73 -13.97 3.03
N ASN A 263 -4.91 -14.47 2.65
CA ASN A 263 -5.46 -15.72 3.15
C ASN A 263 -5.90 -16.69 2.02
N PRO A 264 -4.94 -17.42 1.40
CA PRO A 264 -5.24 -18.40 0.36
C PRO A 264 -6.04 -19.61 0.88
N SER A 265 -6.12 -19.82 2.20
CA SER A 265 -6.97 -20.88 2.76
C SER A 265 -8.46 -20.53 2.66
N ALA A 266 -8.81 -19.24 2.58
CA ALA A 266 -10.20 -18.79 2.41
C ALA A 266 -10.69 -18.88 0.97
N SER A 267 -9.85 -18.55 -0.02
CA SER A 267 -10.24 -18.60 -1.45
C SER A 267 -10.46 -20.04 -1.95
N ILE A 268 -9.64 -20.99 -1.52
CA ILE A 268 -9.81 -22.41 -1.87
C ILE A 268 -11.14 -22.97 -1.31
N ALA A 269 -11.53 -22.55 -0.09
CA ALA A 269 -12.77 -22.99 0.53
C ALA A 269 -14.00 -22.62 -0.31
N SER A 270 -14.07 -21.38 -0.79
CA SER A 270 -15.14 -20.89 -1.67
C SER A 270 -15.26 -21.73 -2.96
N ALA A 271 -14.14 -22.07 -3.61
CA ALA A 271 -14.16 -22.91 -4.82
C ALA A 271 -14.66 -24.34 -4.53
N SER A 272 -14.23 -24.95 -3.44
CA SER A 272 -14.67 -26.31 -3.05
C SER A 272 -16.14 -26.39 -2.63
N ALA A 273 -16.68 -25.33 -2.01
CA ALA A 273 -18.10 -25.25 -1.64
C ALA A 273 -19.03 -25.16 -2.86
N SER A 274 -18.57 -24.57 -3.98
CA SER A 274 -19.35 -24.45 -5.22
C SER A 274 -19.54 -25.79 -5.95
N PHE A 275 -18.62 -26.75 -5.80
CA PHE A 275 -18.71 -28.07 -6.44
C PHE A 275 -19.31 -29.17 -5.53
N SER A 276 -19.30 -28.97 -4.21
CA SER A 276 -19.68 -30.02 -3.24
C SER A 276 -21.17 -30.02 -2.89
N ARG A 277 -22.04 -30.16 -3.90
CA ARG A 277 -23.50 -30.40 -3.71
C ARG A 277 -23.95 -31.82 -4.05
N SER A 278 -23.02 -32.73 -4.36
CA SER A 278 -23.27 -34.16 -4.54
C SER A 278 -22.43 -35.02 -3.60
N THR A 279 -23.09 -35.52 -2.55
CA THR A 279 -22.82 -36.79 -1.84
C THR A 279 -21.48 -37.05 -1.14
N SER A 280 -21.61 -37.47 0.13
CA SER A 280 -20.65 -38.17 1.00
C SER A 280 -19.55 -37.34 1.67
N ALA A 281 -19.38 -37.60 2.97
CA ALA A 281 -18.54 -36.82 3.87
C ALA A 281 -17.19 -37.49 4.12
N PHE A 282 -16.10 -36.80 3.85
CA PHE A 282 -14.83 -36.91 4.58
C PHE A 282 -14.08 -35.57 4.54
N PRO A 283 -13.61 -35.03 5.69
CA PRO A 283 -12.85 -33.79 5.72
C PRO A 283 -11.37 -34.05 5.38
N CYS A 284 -11.02 -34.00 4.08
CA CYS A 284 -9.62 -34.14 3.66
C CYS A 284 -8.82 -32.85 3.92
N SER A 285 -7.93 -32.90 4.92
CA SER A 285 -6.88 -31.90 5.11
C SER A 285 -5.75 -32.09 4.09
N ALA A 286 -5.61 -31.12 3.18
CA ALA A 286 -4.45 -30.79 2.34
C ALA A 286 -3.35 -31.85 2.08
N GLN A 287 -3.20 -32.22 0.80
CA GLN A 287 -1.90 -32.45 0.15
C GLN A 287 -1.84 -31.61 -1.15
N PRO A 288 -0.69 -31.08 -1.58
CA PRO A 288 -0.64 -29.99 -2.57
C PRO A 288 -0.36 -30.45 -4.02
N THR A 289 -0.25 -31.76 -4.26
CA THR A 289 0.16 -32.33 -5.55
C THR A 289 -0.67 -33.56 -5.87
N THR A 290 -1.14 -33.68 -7.12
CA THR A 290 -2.17 -34.62 -7.60
C THR A 290 -3.57 -34.31 -7.03
N ALA A 291 -4.67 -34.44 -7.78
CA ALA A 291 -4.85 -35.06 -9.09
C ALA A 291 -5.88 -34.28 -9.93
N LEU A 292 -5.86 -34.49 -11.26
CA LEU A 292 -7.08 -34.74 -12.03
C LEU A 292 -6.75 -35.33 -13.42
N PRO A 293 -7.80 -35.73 -14.15
CA PRO A 293 -7.92 -35.59 -15.60
C PRO A 293 -9.20 -34.79 -15.95
N GLY A 294 -9.21 -33.69 -16.74
CA GLY A 294 -8.15 -32.77 -17.17
C GLY A 294 -8.49 -31.33 -16.73
N TRP A 295 -7.57 -30.36 -16.89
CA TRP A 295 -7.59 -28.96 -16.34
C TRP A 295 -6.92 -28.73 -14.97
N GLN A 296 -5.72 -29.31 -14.74
CA GLN A 296 -4.99 -29.09 -13.49
C GLN A 296 -4.12 -27.85 -13.60
N VAL A 297 -4.46 -26.89 -12.74
CA VAL A 297 -3.57 -25.92 -12.07
C VAL A 297 -2.08 -26.11 -12.42
N GLY A 298 -1.60 -25.31 -13.37
CA GLY A 298 -0.19 -25.33 -13.77
C GLY A 298 0.72 -24.88 -12.64
N PHE A 299 1.84 -25.59 -12.47
CA PHE A 299 2.93 -25.36 -11.50
C PHE A 299 3.76 -24.08 -11.80
N LEU A 300 3.13 -23.03 -12.33
CA LEU A 300 3.76 -21.79 -12.82
C LEU A 300 3.62 -20.60 -11.84
N SER A 301 2.88 -20.76 -10.74
CA SER A 301 2.80 -19.73 -9.68
C SER A 301 3.94 -19.77 -8.67
N TRP A 302 4.87 -20.74 -8.75
CA TRP A 302 5.96 -20.88 -7.76
C TRP A 302 7.39 -20.71 -8.31
N ILE A 303 7.57 -20.74 -9.64
CA ILE A 303 8.82 -20.34 -10.30
C ILE A 303 8.46 -19.38 -11.43
N GLY A 304 8.96 -18.15 -11.37
CA GLY A 304 8.51 -17.08 -12.26
C GLY A 304 9.06 -17.16 -13.68
N ALA A 305 8.26 -16.63 -14.62
CA ALA A 305 8.55 -16.19 -15.99
C ALA A 305 7.86 -16.97 -17.15
N THR A 306 6.90 -16.27 -17.79
CA THR A 306 6.68 -16.12 -19.26
C THR A 306 6.29 -17.30 -20.17
N THR A 307 5.42 -16.99 -21.15
CA THR A 307 4.96 -17.80 -22.32
C THR A 307 4.00 -18.96 -21.99
N ALA A 308 3.02 -19.40 -22.83
CA ALA A 308 2.32 -18.84 -24.02
C ALA A 308 1.13 -19.78 -24.40
N SER A 309 0.15 -19.49 -25.29
CA SER A 309 -0.55 -18.25 -25.70
C SER A 309 -1.72 -18.59 -26.69
N ALA A 310 -2.99 -18.54 -26.28
CA ALA A 310 -4.17 -18.63 -27.18
C ALA A 310 -5.44 -18.07 -26.49
N ALA A 311 -6.14 -17.04 -26.97
CA ALA A 311 -6.02 -16.28 -28.22
C ALA A 311 -6.14 -14.75 -27.98
N SER A 312 -6.09 -13.98 -29.07
CA SER A 312 -6.10 -12.50 -29.14
C SER A 312 -4.84 -11.79 -28.61
N ALA A 313 -3.84 -11.74 -29.48
CA ALA A 313 -2.77 -10.75 -29.40
C ALA A 313 -3.20 -9.45 -30.08
N LEU A 314 -3.00 -8.30 -29.41
CA LEU A 314 -2.50 -7.06 -30.03
C LEU A 314 -2.22 -5.98 -28.96
N SER A 315 -0.94 -5.60 -28.86
CA SER A 315 -0.39 -4.42 -28.18
C SER A 315 -0.63 -4.23 -26.66
N THR A 316 0.38 -4.57 -25.85
CA THR A 316 0.76 -3.82 -24.63
C THR A 316 2.14 -4.32 -24.16
N ALA A 317 3.21 -3.69 -24.64
CA ALA A 317 4.57 -4.00 -24.25
C ALA A 317 5.09 -2.97 -23.24
N ASP A 318 4.86 -3.23 -21.95
CA ASP A 318 5.73 -2.79 -20.83
C ASP A 318 5.40 -3.56 -19.53
N LEU A 319 5.29 -4.89 -19.63
CA LEU A 319 5.30 -5.77 -18.46
C LEU A 319 6.75 -5.99 -17.99
N ASP A 320 7.25 -5.11 -17.14
CA ASP A 320 8.24 -5.52 -16.12
C ASP A 320 8.30 -4.54 -14.93
N SER A 321 7.39 -4.71 -13.98
CA SER A 321 7.64 -4.35 -12.59
C SER A 321 6.90 -5.34 -11.69
N ARG A 322 7.66 -6.22 -11.03
CA ARG A 322 7.15 -7.40 -10.31
C ARG A 322 6.38 -7.01 -9.03
N GLY A 323 5.09 -6.75 -9.17
CA GLY A 323 4.21 -6.39 -8.05
C GLY A 323 2.72 -6.52 -8.34
N GLY A 324 2.22 -7.74 -8.51
CA GLY A 324 0.78 -8.03 -8.39
C GLY A 324 -0.10 -7.91 -9.64
N GLY A 325 -0.25 -9.02 -10.38
CA GLY A 325 -1.58 -9.54 -10.69
C GLY A 325 -2.57 -8.75 -11.55
N ASP A 326 -2.13 -8.08 -12.62
CA ASP A 326 -3.01 -7.59 -13.71
C ASP A 326 -2.69 -8.29 -15.05
N THR A 327 -2.84 -9.62 -15.09
CA THR A 327 -3.03 -10.32 -16.37
C THR A 327 -4.49 -10.13 -16.81
N PRO A 328 -4.78 -9.76 -18.06
CA PRO A 328 -6.15 -9.42 -18.49
C PRO A 328 -7.16 -10.57 -18.34
N GLY A 329 -6.71 -11.83 -18.28
CA GLY A 329 -7.57 -12.99 -17.97
C GLY A 329 -7.98 -13.10 -16.49
N ALA A 330 -7.23 -12.54 -15.54
CA ALA A 330 -7.57 -12.57 -14.12
C ALA A 330 -8.66 -11.56 -13.72
N ALA A 331 -8.96 -10.59 -14.60
CA ALA A 331 -9.99 -9.57 -14.34
C ALA A 331 -11.43 -10.11 -14.40
N LEU A 332 -11.66 -11.27 -15.03
CA LEU A 332 -12.99 -11.86 -15.22
C LEU A 332 -13.42 -12.80 -14.08
N ALA A 333 -12.51 -13.20 -13.20
CA ALA A 333 -12.82 -14.01 -12.03
C ALA A 333 -12.94 -13.08 -10.80
N SER A 334 -14.16 -12.64 -10.48
CA SER A 334 -14.43 -11.91 -9.23
C SER A 334 -13.93 -12.75 -8.04
N PRO A 335 -12.99 -12.24 -7.22
CA PRO A 335 -12.39 -13.02 -6.15
C PRO A 335 -13.43 -13.27 -5.05
N SER A 336 -13.99 -14.48 -5.01
CA SER A 336 -14.85 -14.90 -3.90
C SER A 336 -13.99 -15.14 -2.65
N VAL A 337 -14.34 -14.43 -1.58
CA VAL A 337 -13.66 -14.52 -0.28
C VAL A 337 -14.67 -15.04 0.74
N ASP A 338 -14.39 -16.22 1.32
CA ASP A 338 -15.12 -16.71 2.48
C ASP A 338 -14.83 -15.81 3.69
N GLN A 339 -15.71 -14.83 3.89
CA GLN A 339 -15.63 -13.86 4.98
C GLN A 339 -15.60 -14.55 6.35
N GLY A 340 -16.41 -15.60 6.54
CA GLY A 340 -16.49 -16.35 7.79
C GLY A 340 -15.17 -17.01 8.14
N LYS A 341 -14.52 -17.64 7.15
CA LYS A 341 -13.21 -18.27 7.32
C LYS A 341 -12.08 -17.25 7.53
N VAL A 342 -12.05 -16.15 6.77
CA VAL A 342 -11.06 -15.06 6.99
C VAL A 342 -11.14 -14.53 8.41
N VAL A 343 -12.35 -14.28 8.92
CA VAL A 343 -12.55 -13.78 10.29
C VAL A 343 -12.17 -14.84 11.32
N ALA A 344 -12.54 -16.11 11.13
CA ALA A 344 -12.18 -17.19 12.04
C ALA A 344 -10.65 -17.39 12.15
N ASP A 345 -9.95 -17.39 11.01
CA ASP A 345 -8.49 -17.48 10.94
C ASP A 345 -7.80 -16.28 11.62
N ALA A 346 -8.28 -15.05 11.38
CA ALA A 346 -7.74 -13.84 11.99
C ALA A 346 -7.96 -13.81 13.51
N VAL A 347 -9.16 -14.18 13.97
CA VAL A 347 -9.52 -14.29 15.39
C VAL A 347 -8.69 -15.37 16.10
N ALA A 348 -8.48 -16.53 15.47
CA ALA A 348 -7.62 -17.58 16.00
C ALA A 348 -6.16 -17.12 16.11
N GLY A 349 -5.64 -16.47 15.05
CA GLY A 349 -4.29 -15.90 15.03
C GLY A 349 -4.08 -14.84 16.12
N LEU A 350 -5.04 -13.94 16.30
CA LEU A 350 -4.97 -12.87 17.31
C LEU A 350 -5.02 -13.44 18.74
N ARG A 351 -5.83 -14.48 19.00
CA ARG A 351 -5.81 -15.20 20.29
C ARG A 351 -4.47 -15.90 20.55
N ALA A 352 -3.86 -16.49 19.52
CA ALA A 352 -2.55 -17.14 19.64
C ALA A 352 -1.44 -16.12 19.93
N LEU A 353 -1.46 -14.95 19.27
CA LEU A 353 -0.55 -13.85 19.57
C LEU A 353 -0.77 -13.34 21.00
N ALA A 354 -2.03 -13.17 21.42
CA ALA A 354 -2.37 -12.74 22.79
C ALA A 354 -1.88 -13.74 23.85
N SER A 355 -2.09 -15.04 23.66
CA SER A 355 -1.62 -16.06 24.63
C SER A 355 -0.10 -16.13 24.72
N ARG A 356 0.61 -16.04 23.58
CA ARG A 356 2.08 -16.03 23.53
C ARG A 356 2.72 -14.81 24.20
N THR A 357 2.07 -13.65 24.09
CA THR A 357 2.55 -12.37 24.63
C THR A 357 2.12 -12.13 26.07
N LYS A 358 1.07 -12.83 26.56
CA LYS A 358 0.51 -12.65 27.90
C LYS A 358 1.56 -12.70 29.02
N ALA A 359 2.38 -13.74 29.05
CA ALA A 359 3.37 -13.93 30.12
C ALA A 359 4.41 -12.79 30.17
N GLN A 360 4.73 -12.20 29.01
CA GLN A 360 5.68 -11.11 28.88
C GLN A 360 5.03 -9.77 29.27
N LEU A 361 3.94 -9.38 28.59
CA LEU A 361 3.31 -8.06 28.71
C LEU A 361 2.41 -7.89 29.95
N SER A 362 2.04 -8.97 30.65
CA SER A 362 1.26 -8.88 31.91
C SER A 362 2.15 -8.66 33.13
N GLN A 363 3.44 -9.00 33.05
CA GLN A 363 4.42 -8.53 34.02
C GLN A 363 4.64 -7.05 33.70
N SER A 364 4.49 -6.18 34.70
CA SER A 364 4.31 -4.73 34.49
C SER A 364 5.54 -3.92 34.94
N PRO A 365 6.67 -3.95 34.21
CA PRO A 365 7.70 -2.93 34.38
C PRO A 365 7.22 -1.59 33.81
N PRO A 366 7.82 -0.46 34.24
CA PRO A 366 7.52 0.87 33.70
C PRO A 366 8.11 1.10 32.30
N GLU A 367 9.03 0.23 31.85
CA GLU A 367 9.73 0.35 30.57
C GLU A 367 8.97 -0.34 29.42
N THR A 368 9.00 0.28 28.24
CA THR A 368 8.33 -0.23 27.05
C THR A 368 9.00 -1.52 26.57
N GLN A 369 8.34 -2.66 26.79
CA GLN A 369 8.79 -3.92 26.24
C GLN A 369 8.28 -4.13 24.80
N PHE A 370 9.19 -4.54 23.92
CA PHE A 370 8.88 -4.98 22.56
C PHE A 370 8.56 -6.49 22.53
N LEU A 371 7.85 -6.93 21.51
CA LEU A 371 7.34 -8.29 21.41
C LEU A 371 8.48 -9.32 21.37
N LEU A 372 8.26 -10.45 22.05
CA LEU A 372 9.21 -11.57 22.19
C LEU A 372 10.54 -11.17 22.88
N GLY A 373 10.51 -10.11 23.71
CA GLY A 373 11.68 -9.62 24.43
C GLY A 373 12.73 -8.95 23.56
N ALA A 374 12.35 -8.39 22.40
CA ALA A 374 13.27 -7.64 21.57
C ALA A 374 13.84 -6.42 22.32
N ARG A 375 15.13 -6.13 22.11
CA ARG A 375 15.85 -5.00 22.74
C ARG A 375 15.53 -3.64 22.10
N ARG A 376 15.02 -3.68 20.85
CA ARG A 376 14.72 -2.52 20.01
C ARG A 376 13.39 -2.77 19.29
N PRO A 377 12.65 -1.71 18.87
CA PRO A 377 11.43 -1.90 18.11
C PRO A 377 11.71 -2.64 16.80
N THR A 378 10.79 -3.53 16.42
CA THR A 378 10.94 -4.42 15.26
C THR A 378 9.77 -4.25 14.27
N SER A 379 9.91 -4.83 13.08
CA SER A 379 8.82 -4.90 12.10
C SER A 379 7.62 -5.72 12.59
N LEU A 380 7.82 -6.65 13.53
CA LEU A 380 6.74 -7.38 14.21
C LEU A 380 5.95 -6.44 15.14
N ASP A 381 6.63 -5.56 15.88
CA ASP A 381 5.99 -4.54 16.72
C ASP A 381 5.17 -3.57 15.86
N ALA A 382 5.72 -3.11 14.73
CA ALA A 382 5.02 -2.18 13.82
C ALA A 382 3.75 -2.82 13.23
N LEU A 383 3.82 -4.10 12.85
CA LEU A 383 2.69 -4.90 12.36
C LEU A 383 1.63 -5.15 13.44
N ALA A 384 2.04 -5.60 14.63
CA ALA A 384 1.11 -5.88 15.71
C ALA A 384 0.43 -4.60 16.21
N PHE A 385 1.20 -3.51 16.32
CA PHE A 385 0.67 -2.19 16.64
C PHE A 385 -0.34 -1.72 15.61
N SER A 386 -0.06 -1.79 14.30
CA SER A 386 -0.99 -1.28 13.30
C SER A 386 -2.30 -2.07 13.28
N VAL A 387 -2.23 -3.40 13.37
CA VAL A 387 -3.38 -4.29 13.52
C VAL A 387 -4.23 -3.94 14.75
N ILE A 388 -3.60 -3.85 15.93
CA ILE A 388 -4.30 -3.58 17.20
C ILE A 388 -4.89 -2.16 17.20
N HIS A 389 -4.10 -1.16 16.77
CA HIS A 389 -4.53 0.23 16.71
C HIS A 389 -5.69 0.42 15.75
N THR A 390 -5.62 -0.11 14.52
CA THR A 390 -6.73 -0.02 13.56
C THR A 390 -8.00 -0.64 14.13
N VAL A 391 -7.96 -1.86 14.69
CA VAL A 391 -9.16 -2.48 15.30
C VAL A 391 -9.72 -1.61 16.45
N LEU A 392 -8.86 -1.08 17.32
CA LEU A 392 -9.29 -0.20 18.42
C LEU A 392 -9.94 1.09 17.89
N THR A 393 -9.31 1.78 16.96
CA THR A 393 -9.79 3.05 16.38
C THR A 393 -11.08 2.86 15.59
N LEU A 394 -11.16 1.81 14.75
CA LEU A 394 -12.42 1.41 14.08
C LEU A 394 -13.54 1.20 15.10
N SER A 395 -13.27 0.45 16.18
CA SER A 395 -14.26 0.10 17.21
C SER A 395 -14.62 1.22 18.18
N ALA A 396 -13.93 2.36 18.09
CA ALA A 396 -14.19 3.56 18.85
C ALA A 396 -15.16 4.50 18.13
N THR A 397 -15.32 4.40 16.80
CA THR A 397 -16.23 5.30 16.06
C THR A 397 -17.69 5.00 16.41
N PRO A 398 -18.56 6.02 16.52
CA PRO A 398 -19.95 5.83 16.96
C PRO A 398 -20.76 4.93 16.01
N GLN A 399 -20.46 5.01 14.71
CA GLN A 399 -21.07 4.16 13.68
C GLN A 399 -20.83 2.66 13.94
N SER A 400 -19.69 2.28 14.53
CA SER A 400 -19.35 0.89 14.86
C SER A 400 -20.06 0.34 16.11
N GLN A 401 -20.68 1.21 16.91
CA GLN A 401 -21.34 0.84 18.17
C GLN A 401 -22.85 0.57 18.00
N GLY A 402 -23.42 0.87 16.83
CA GLY A 402 -24.82 0.61 16.52
C GLY A 402 -25.14 -0.87 16.30
N LYS A 403 -26.44 -1.20 16.20
CA LYS A 403 -26.94 -2.56 15.91
C LYS A 403 -26.49 -3.13 14.54
N LEU A 404 -25.88 -2.30 13.69
CA LEU A 404 -25.28 -2.65 12.39
C LEU A 404 -23.76 -2.83 12.46
N ALA A 405 -23.17 -2.95 13.66
CA ALA A 405 -21.75 -3.22 13.84
C ALA A 405 -21.31 -4.44 12.99
N SER A 406 -20.22 -4.30 12.24
CA SER A 406 -19.74 -5.39 11.41
C SER A 406 -19.26 -6.56 12.29
N GLU A 407 -19.88 -7.72 12.11
CA GLU A 407 -19.51 -8.98 12.77
C GLU A 407 -18.00 -9.27 12.83
N PRO A 408 -17.19 -9.07 11.75
CA PRO A 408 -15.73 -9.16 11.81
C PRO A 408 -15.11 -8.26 12.89
N LEU A 409 -15.49 -6.98 12.93
CA LEU A 409 -14.92 -6.01 13.86
C LEU A 409 -15.32 -6.34 15.30
N ALA A 410 -16.56 -6.73 15.54
CA ALA A 410 -17.03 -7.16 16.85
C ALA A 410 -16.26 -8.38 17.37
N LYS A 411 -16.04 -9.40 16.51
CA LYS A 411 -15.26 -10.59 16.86
C LYS A 411 -13.79 -10.30 17.15
N LEU A 412 -13.15 -9.41 16.38
CA LEU A 412 -11.75 -8.99 16.62
C LEU A 412 -11.63 -8.14 17.89
N LYS A 413 -12.53 -7.17 18.10
CA LYS A 413 -12.59 -6.35 19.32
C LYS A 413 -12.74 -7.22 20.57
N HIS A 414 -13.64 -8.20 20.54
CA HIS A 414 -13.86 -9.12 21.66
C HIS A 414 -12.58 -9.88 22.08
N VAL A 415 -11.68 -10.21 21.15
CA VAL A 415 -10.38 -10.81 21.49
C VAL A 415 -9.45 -9.79 22.16
N LEU A 416 -9.45 -8.53 21.71
CA LEU A 416 -8.68 -7.46 22.36
C LEU A 416 -9.20 -7.11 23.76
N ASP A 417 -10.52 -7.11 23.95
CA ASP A 417 -11.17 -6.93 25.26
C ASP A 417 -10.81 -8.07 26.23
N GLN A 418 -10.63 -9.31 25.73
CA GLN A 418 -10.08 -10.45 26.49
C GLN A 418 -8.57 -10.36 26.76
N SER A 419 -7.85 -9.48 26.07
CA SER A 419 -6.38 -9.35 26.15
C SER A 419 -5.94 -7.90 26.46
N PRO A 420 -6.31 -7.36 27.64
CA PRO A 420 -6.05 -5.95 27.99
C PRO A 420 -4.56 -5.57 27.98
N TRP A 421 -3.64 -6.52 28.15
CA TRP A 421 -2.19 -6.28 28.07
C TRP A 421 -1.74 -5.85 26.66
N LEU A 422 -2.37 -6.34 25.59
CA LEU A 422 -2.11 -5.87 24.23
C LEU A 422 -2.62 -4.44 24.01
N VAL A 423 -3.77 -4.11 24.61
CA VAL A 423 -4.38 -2.77 24.54
C VAL A 423 -3.57 -1.76 25.36
N SER A 424 -3.03 -2.13 26.51
CA SER A 424 -2.11 -1.27 27.28
C SER A 424 -0.77 -1.09 26.56
N TRP A 425 -0.21 -2.16 26.00
CA TRP A 425 1.02 -2.12 25.20
C TRP A 425 0.88 -1.18 23.98
N SER A 426 -0.18 -1.32 23.18
CA SER A 426 -0.38 -0.44 22.02
C SER A 426 -0.56 1.03 22.42
N ARG A 427 -1.18 1.29 23.59
CA ARG A 427 -1.28 2.66 24.15
C ARG A 427 0.05 3.20 24.65
N GLN A 428 0.93 2.36 25.20
CA GLN A 428 2.30 2.74 25.59
C GLN A 428 3.13 3.11 24.35
N ILE A 429 3.11 2.28 23.30
CA ILE A 429 3.77 2.56 22.02
C ILE A 429 3.26 3.88 21.41
N TRP A 430 1.95 4.12 21.37
CA TRP A 430 1.38 5.40 20.91
C TRP A 430 1.91 6.58 21.74
N LYS A 431 1.88 6.46 23.06
CA LYS A 431 2.32 7.52 23.99
C LYS A 431 3.81 7.86 23.82
N GLN A 432 4.65 6.87 23.54
CA GLN A 432 6.10 7.05 23.41
C GLN A 432 6.52 7.62 22.05
N TYR A 433 5.90 7.16 20.97
CA TYR A 433 6.40 7.41 19.61
C TYR A 433 5.57 8.43 18.81
N ILE A 434 4.25 8.48 19.01
CA ILE A 434 3.34 9.28 18.15
C ILE A 434 2.87 10.54 18.86
N LYS A 435 2.68 10.50 20.18
CA LYS A 435 2.10 11.61 20.96
C LYS A 435 2.79 12.95 20.76
N ASP A 436 4.11 12.96 20.54
CA ASP A 436 4.86 14.21 20.33
C ASP A 436 4.83 14.66 18.86
N LEU A 437 4.58 13.76 17.90
CA LEU A 437 4.31 14.08 16.49
C LEU A 437 2.89 14.66 16.29
N ASP A 438 1.90 14.21 17.08
CA ASP A 438 0.54 14.78 17.08
C ASP A 438 0.49 16.22 17.65
N ARG A 439 1.59 16.72 18.23
CA ARG A 439 1.69 18.02 18.91
C ARG A 439 2.43 19.10 18.13
N THR A 440 3.16 18.70 17.09
CA THR A 440 3.97 19.57 16.21
C THR A 440 3.23 19.88 14.92
#